data_AF-A0A7T9CEF6-F1
#
_entry.id   AF-A0A7T9CEF6-F1
#
_cell.length_a   1.000
_cell.length_b   1.000
_cell.length_c   1.000
_cell.angle_alpha   90.00
_cell.angle_beta   90.00
_cell.angle_gamma   90.00
#
_symmetry.space_group_name_H-M   'P 1'
#
loop_
_entity.id
_entity.type
_entity.pdbx_description
1 polymer ?
#
loop_
_entity_poly.entity_id
_entity_poly.type
_entity_poly.pdbx_seq_one_letter_code
_entity_poly.pdbx_strand_id
1 'polypeptide(L)'
;MAVISPPPTTVPTPVPTGTTADFTASPLSGNAPLTVQFTDLSSGNPAGWTWLFGDGATSSGQNPVHVYQNPGVYTVTLRVSYGPGSYKVQKPGYITVT
;
A
#
# COMPACT_ATOMS: atom_id res chain seq x y z
N MET A 1 -6.64 3.23 50.92
CA MET A 1 -6.22 4.08 49.78
C MET A 1 -5.93 3.14 48.62
N ALA A 2 -6.77 3.10 47.59
CA ALA A 2 -6.54 2.25 46.43
C ALA A 2 -5.65 3.02 45.44
N VAL A 3 -4.47 2.47 45.13
CA VAL A 3 -3.65 2.95 44.01
C VAL A 3 -4.29 2.44 42.72
N ILE A 4 -5.01 3.31 42.02
CA ILE A 4 -5.43 3.05 40.64
C ILE A 4 -4.20 3.25 39.74
N SER A 5 -3.61 2.16 39.26
CA SER A 5 -2.64 2.24 38.17
C SER A 5 -3.34 2.83 36.94
N PRO A 6 -2.80 3.89 36.30
CA PRO A 6 -3.38 4.38 35.06
C PRO A 6 -3.28 3.27 33.99
N PRO A 7 -4.26 3.15 33.08
CA PRO A 7 -4.16 2.23 31.95
C PRO A 7 -2.90 2.57 31.13
N PRO A 8 -2.21 1.57 30.54
CA PRO A 8 -1.06 1.86 29.70
C PRO A 8 -1.50 2.77 28.56
N THR A 9 -0.99 4.00 28.55
CA THR A 9 -1.10 4.87 27.39
C THR A 9 -0.36 4.18 26.26
N THR A 10 -1.08 3.75 25.23
CA THR A 10 -0.47 3.32 23.97
C THR A 10 0.19 4.54 23.36
N VAL A 11 1.45 4.79 23.73
CA VAL A 11 2.30 5.77 23.06
C VAL A 11 2.28 5.36 21.58
N PRO A 12 1.78 6.22 20.65
CA PRO A 12 1.92 5.92 19.24
C PRO A 12 3.42 5.85 18.99
N THR A 13 3.94 4.64 18.80
CA THR A 13 5.35 4.41 18.55
C THR A 13 5.75 5.27 17.36
N PRO A 14 6.76 6.15 17.52
CA PRO A 14 7.21 6.99 16.43
C PRO A 14 7.69 6.07 15.31
N VAL A 15 7.15 6.27 14.11
CA VAL A 15 7.60 5.49 12.96
C VAL A 15 9.07 5.81 12.72
N PRO A 16 9.95 4.81 12.47
CA PRO A 16 11.39 5.04 12.38
C PRO A 16 11.73 6.12 11.35
N THR A 17 12.57 7.08 11.71
CA THR A 17 13.05 8.11 10.76
C THR A 17 13.70 7.43 9.55
N GLY A 18 13.21 7.73 8.34
CA GLY A 18 13.70 7.10 7.09
C GLY A 18 12.79 6.03 6.50
N THR A 19 11.59 5.84 7.04
CA THR A 19 10.55 4.96 6.50
C THR A 19 9.58 5.75 5.61
N THR A 20 9.30 5.25 4.40
CA THR A 20 8.36 5.87 3.45
C THR A 20 7.52 4.80 2.75
N ALA A 21 6.44 5.18 2.09
CA ALA A 21 5.74 4.29 1.17
C ALA A 21 5.77 4.92 -0.22
N ASP A 22 6.26 4.19 -1.22
CA ASP A 22 6.17 4.57 -2.62
C ASP A 22 6.18 3.33 -3.50
N PHE A 23 5.75 3.48 -4.76
CA PHE A 23 5.74 2.39 -5.73
C PHE A 23 5.77 2.89 -7.17
N THR A 24 6.08 1.97 -8.09
CA THR A 24 5.86 2.17 -9.53
C THR A 24 5.07 0.99 -10.11
N ALA A 25 4.58 1.13 -11.34
CA ALA A 25 3.93 0.05 -12.06
C ALA A 25 4.20 0.14 -13.58
N SER A 26 4.09 -0.99 -14.26
CA SER A 26 4.21 -1.05 -15.73
C SER A 26 3.41 -2.23 -16.30
N PRO A 27 2.67 -2.05 -17.41
CA PRO A 27 2.33 -0.75 -18.04
C PRO A 27 1.32 0.05 -17.21
N LEU A 28 1.23 1.37 -17.46
CA LEU A 28 0.22 2.25 -16.84
C LEU A 28 -1.06 2.37 -17.66
N SER A 29 -1.05 1.92 -18.91
CA SER A 29 -2.24 1.91 -19.75
C SER A 29 -2.22 0.81 -20.81
N GLY A 30 -3.39 0.44 -21.31
CA GLY A 30 -3.56 -0.54 -22.38
C GLY A 30 -4.98 -1.11 -22.43
N ASN A 31 -5.20 -2.12 -23.27
CA ASN A 31 -6.51 -2.75 -23.39
C ASN A 31 -6.81 -3.77 -22.30
N ALA A 32 -8.09 -3.94 -21.98
CA ALA A 32 -8.53 -5.05 -21.14
C ALA A 32 -8.39 -6.40 -21.89
N PRO A 33 -7.88 -7.47 -21.24
CA PRO A 33 -7.31 -7.49 -19.90
C PRO A 33 -5.89 -6.90 -19.86
N LEU A 34 -5.64 -5.99 -18.93
CA LEU A 34 -4.33 -5.36 -18.76
C LEU A 34 -3.59 -6.02 -17.59
N THR A 35 -2.51 -6.74 -17.89
CA THR A 35 -1.60 -7.28 -16.86
C THR A 35 -0.58 -6.22 -16.47
N VAL A 36 -0.55 -5.84 -15.19
CA VAL A 36 0.32 -4.79 -14.65
C VAL A 36 1.22 -5.38 -13.56
N GLN A 37 2.53 -5.16 -13.69
CA GLN A 37 3.51 -5.44 -12.64
C GLN A 37 3.64 -4.21 -11.74
N PHE A 38 3.47 -4.39 -10.42
CA PHE A 38 3.73 -3.37 -9.41
C PHE A 38 5.08 -3.63 -8.74
N THR A 39 5.81 -2.56 -8.46
CA THR A 39 7.12 -2.60 -7.79
C THR A 39 7.11 -1.67 -6.60
N ASP A 40 7.37 -2.22 -5.42
CA ASP A 40 7.56 -1.47 -4.18
C ASP A 40 8.86 -0.64 -4.24
N LEU A 41 8.76 0.63 -3.82
CA LEU A 41 9.90 1.56 -3.70
C LEU A 41 10.01 2.10 -2.26
N SER A 42 9.37 1.45 -1.30
CA SER A 42 9.31 1.87 0.09
C SER A 42 10.67 1.74 0.79
N SER A 43 11.04 2.72 1.62
CA SER A 43 12.32 2.73 2.36
C SER A 43 12.16 2.30 3.82
N GLY A 44 13.26 1.92 4.47
CA GLY A 44 13.28 1.67 5.91
C GLY A 44 12.79 0.28 6.35
N ASN A 45 12.98 -0.73 5.50
CA ASN A 45 12.74 -2.15 5.77
C ASN A 45 11.29 -2.48 6.22
N PRO A 46 10.33 -2.45 5.28
CA PRO A 46 8.95 -2.83 5.52
C PRO A 46 8.80 -4.22 6.17
N ALA A 47 7.81 -4.34 7.06
CA ALA A 47 7.36 -5.61 7.64
C ALA A 47 6.23 -6.26 6.81
N GLY A 48 5.58 -5.52 5.91
CA GLY A 48 4.50 -6.05 5.08
C GLY A 48 3.83 -5.00 4.20
N TRP A 49 3.16 -5.47 3.15
CA TRP A 49 2.51 -4.66 2.12
C TRP A 49 1.02 -4.99 2.05
N THR A 50 0.22 -4.01 1.68
CA THR A 50 -1.18 -4.18 1.34
C THR A 50 -1.51 -3.28 0.17
N TRP A 51 -1.80 -3.92 -0.96
CA TRP A 51 -2.19 -3.27 -2.20
C TRP A 51 -3.71 -3.23 -2.30
N LEU A 52 -4.23 -2.07 -2.69
CA LEU A 52 -5.61 -1.89 -3.13
C LEU A 52 -5.54 -1.40 -4.58
N PHE A 53 -5.95 -2.24 -5.53
CA PHE A 53 -5.76 -1.96 -6.96
C PHE A 53 -6.80 -1.00 -7.54
N GLY A 54 -7.87 -0.71 -6.80
CA GLY A 54 -8.94 0.21 -7.19
C GLY A 54 -10.12 -0.44 -7.91
N ASP A 55 -10.04 -1.75 -8.19
CA ASP A 55 -11.09 -2.57 -8.82
C ASP A 55 -11.77 -3.54 -7.83
N GLY A 56 -11.40 -3.46 -6.54
CA GLY A 56 -11.88 -4.33 -5.48
C GLY A 56 -10.92 -5.48 -5.12
N ALA A 57 -9.92 -5.77 -5.96
CA ALA A 57 -8.90 -6.75 -5.65
C ALA A 57 -7.80 -6.17 -4.74
N THR A 58 -7.12 -7.06 -4.01
CA THR A 58 -6.04 -6.72 -3.09
C THR A 58 -4.89 -7.71 -3.17
N SER A 59 -3.70 -7.34 -2.68
CA SER A 59 -2.55 -8.23 -2.56
C SER A 59 -1.69 -7.88 -1.35
N SER A 60 -0.99 -8.87 -0.80
CA SER A 60 -0.01 -8.70 0.29
C SER A 60 1.44 -8.90 -0.15
N GLY A 61 1.67 -9.22 -1.44
CA GLY A 61 3.02 -9.37 -1.98
C GLY A 61 3.76 -8.04 -2.07
N GLN A 62 5.08 -8.05 -1.95
CA GLN A 62 5.90 -6.84 -2.11
C GLN A 62 5.79 -6.27 -3.54
N ASN A 63 5.96 -7.13 -4.55
CA ASN A 63 5.94 -6.74 -5.97
C ASN A 63 4.89 -7.57 -6.75
N PRO A 64 3.59 -7.35 -6.54
CA PRO A 64 2.56 -8.20 -7.13
C PRO A 64 2.36 -7.92 -8.63
N VAL A 65 1.93 -8.94 -9.35
CA VAL A 65 1.28 -8.80 -10.66
C VAL A 65 -0.23 -8.78 -10.42
N HIS A 66 -0.92 -7.85 -11.09
CA HIS A 66 -2.38 -7.77 -11.07
C HIS A 66 -2.93 -7.68 -12.49
N VAL A 67 -4.13 -8.21 -12.72
CA VAL A 67 -4.79 -8.19 -14.02
C VAL A 67 -6.10 -7.41 -13.89
N TYR A 68 -6.18 -6.28 -14.59
CA TYR A 68 -7.39 -5.49 -14.70
C TYR A 68 -8.26 -6.03 -15.84
N GLN A 69 -9.40 -6.62 -15.48
CA GLN A 69 -10.27 -7.36 -16.42
C GLN A 69 -11.20 -6.47 -17.23
N ASN A 70 -11.44 -5.23 -16.80
CA ASN A 70 -12.41 -4.33 -17.40
C ASN A 70 -11.78 -2.97 -17.73
N PRO A 71 -12.30 -2.26 -18.75
CA PRO A 71 -11.95 -0.87 -18.98
C PRO A 71 -12.30 0.01 -17.77
N GLY A 72 -11.45 0.99 -17.48
CA GLY A 72 -11.62 1.87 -16.33
C GLY A 72 -10.36 2.65 -15.99
N VAL A 73 -10.54 3.63 -15.10
CA VAL A 73 -9.44 4.42 -14.53
C VAL A 73 -9.33 4.08 -13.05
N TYR A 74 -8.21 3.47 -12.67
CA TYR A 74 -8.05 2.85 -11.35
C TYR A 74 -7.10 3.66 -10.46
N THR A 75 -7.55 3.92 -9.24
CA THR A 75 -6.72 4.52 -8.18
C THR A 75 -6.04 3.42 -7.38
N VAL A 76 -4.70 3.42 -7.38
CA VAL A 76 -3.91 2.40 -6.67
C VAL A 76 -3.44 2.95 -5.33
N THR A 77 -3.58 2.14 -4.28
CA THR A 77 -3.06 2.44 -2.95
C THR A 77 -2.11 1.34 -2.49
N LEU A 78 -0.95 1.73 -1.98
CA LEU A 78 -0.05 0.86 -1.23
C LEU A 78 -0.04 1.31 0.23
N ARG A 79 -0.31 0.38 1.14
CA ARG A 79 -0.07 0.53 2.59
C ARG A 79 1.08 -0.35 2.99
N VAL A 80 2.03 0.22 3.73
CA VAL A 80 3.26 -0.43 4.16
C VAL A 80 3.31 -0.41 5.67
N SER A 81 3.57 -1.56 6.28
CA SER A 81 3.70 -1.71 7.73
C SER A 81 5.17 -1.78 8.15
N TYR A 82 5.50 -1.23 9.31
CA TYR A 82 6.86 -1.18 9.88
C TYR A 82 6.86 -1.67 11.33
N GLY A 83 6.14 -2.77 11.61
CA GLY A 83 5.84 -3.21 12.96
C GLY A 83 4.65 -2.46 13.55
N PRO A 84 4.82 -1.59 14.56
CA PRO A 84 3.68 -0.93 15.20
C PRO A 84 3.14 0.29 14.41
N GLY A 85 3.85 0.74 13.36
CA GLY A 85 3.45 1.85 12.49
C GLY A 85 3.14 1.44 11.05
N SER A 86 2.47 2.31 10.29
CA SER A 86 2.26 2.13 8.85
C SER A 86 2.23 3.44 8.08
N TYR A 87 2.74 3.43 6.84
CA TYR A 87 2.58 4.49 5.86
C TYR A 87 1.63 4.08 4.74
N LYS A 88 1.05 5.08 4.07
CA LYS A 88 0.19 4.89 2.90
C LYS A 88 0.62 5.87 1.81
N VAL A 89 0.65 5.37 0.59
CA VAL A 89 0.71 6.19 -0.64
C VAL A 89 -0.47 5.82 -1.53
N GLN A 90 -1.09 6.82 -2.14
CA GLN A 90 -2.22 6.66 -3.05
C GLN A 90 -1.94 7.45 -4.33
N LYS A 91 -2.08 6.80 -5.47
CA LYS A 91 -1.92 7.40 -6.80
C LYS A 91 -3.28 7.38 -7.52
N PRO A 92 -4.02 8.50 -7.52
CA PRO A 92 -5.32 8.59 -8.20
C PRO A 92 -5.19 8.41 -9.71
N GLY A 93 -6.08 7.61 -10.31
CA GLY A 93 -6.11 7.35 -11.75
C GLY A 93 -4.79 6.84 -12.34
N TYR A 94 -4.05 6.04 -11.57
CA TYR A 94 -2.70 5.62 -11.89
C TYR A 94 -2.65 4.62 -13.05
N ILE A 95 -3.67 3.77 -13.19
CA ILE A 95 -3.80 2.81 -14.28
C ILE A 95 -5.02 3.16 -15.14
N THR A 96 -4.85 3.20 -16.46
CA THR A 96 -5.92 3.46 -17.44
C THR A 96 -6.10 2.27 -18.36
N VAL A 97 -7.22 1.58 -18.24
CA VAL A 97 -7.58 0.44 -19.09
C VAL A 97 -8.67 0.86 -20.08
N THR A 98 -8.47 0.56 -21.36
CA THR A 98 -9.37 0.93 -22.47
C THR A 98 -10.03 -0.27 -23.13
#